data_AF-A0A2Z4UK92-F1
#
_entry.id   AF-A0A2Z4UK92-F1
#
_cell.length_a   1.000
_cell.length_b   1.000
_cell.length_c   1.000
_cell.angle_alpha   90.00
_cell.angle_beta   90.00
_cell.angle_gamma   90.00
#
_symmetry.space_group_name_H-M   'P 1'
#
loop_
_entity.id
_entity.type
_entity.pdbx_description
1 polymer ?
#
loop_
_entity_poly.entity_id
_entity_poly.type
_entity_poly.pdbx_seq_one_letter_code
_entity_poly.pdbx_strand_id
1 'polypeptide(L)'
;MPPKRNQGNADKAYLTHPEWVKGACGCGIVQFEIKYPARWAYHDHSIATRQIMGTASVTYVGSWRKRFRFTGGEEALTDHRDDNKGITRRFCIECGTPVAYERDASPHMINTPRGLFAEGVGREPRYHIRMGEMPDWAYTGEQVNPLKDYPTVLYERPRKTKKRTPPDDMF
;
A
#
# COMPACT_ATOMS: atom_id res chain seq x y z
N MET A 1 -3.09 5.20 48.46
CA MET A 1 -2.48 5.02 47.13
C MET A 1 -3.31 4.00 46.36
N PRO A 2 -3.85 4.31 45.16
CA PRO A 2 -4.51 3.29 44.36
C PRO A 2 -3.45 2.34 43.78
N PRO A 3 -3.78 1.04 43.60
CA PRO A 3 -2.82 0.07 43.09
C PRO A 3 -2.49 0.38 41.62
N LYS A 4 -1.20 0.28 41.26
CA LYS A 4 -0.72 0.44 39.90
C LYS A 4 -1.41 -0.59 39.00
N ARG A 5 -2.27 -0.11 38.10
CA ARG A 5 -2.92 -0.91 37.06
C ARG A 5 -1.82 -1.49 36.16
N ASN A 6 -1.69 -2.81 36.17
CA ASN A 6 -0.67 -3.51 35.40
C ASN A 6 -0.98 -3.33 33.89
N GLN A 7 -0.26 -2.43 33.21
CA GLN A 7 -0.40 -2.15 31.78
C GLN A 7 0.24 -3.24 30.89
N GLY A 8 0.59 -4.40 31.44
CA GLY A 8 1.17 -5.50 30.69
C GLY A 8 0.11 -6.47 30.17
N ASN A 9 -0.71 -6.09 29.18
CA ASN A 9 -1.33 -7.08 28.27
C ASN A 9 -2.09 -6.52 27.05
N ALA A 10 -2.31 -5.20 26.93
CA ALA A 10 -3.03 -4.64 25.77
C ALA A 10 -2.18 -4.70 24.47
N ASP A 11 -0.86 -4.58 24.59
CA ASP A 11 0.10 -4.63 23.48
C ASP A 11 0.36 -6.05 22.93
N LYS A 12 -0.51 -7.02 23.22
CA LYS A 12 -0.41 -8.37 22.62
C LYS A 12 -1.68 -8.81 21.91
N ALA A 13 -2.74 -7.98 21.91
CA ALA A 13 -3.97 -8.29 21.18
C ALA A 13 -3.77 -8.31 19.64
N TYR A 14 -2.71 -7.67 19.12
CA TYR A 14 -2.29 -7.82 17.72
C TYR A 14 -1.50 -9.13 17.45
N LEU A 15 -1.43 -10.06 18.41
CA LEU A 15 -0.77 -11.36 18.24
C LEU A 15 -1.75 -12.53 18.28
N THR A 16 -3.00 -12.30 18.71
CA THR A 16 -4.08 -13.27 18.56
C THR A 16 -4.75 -13.06 17.21
N HIS A 17 -4.03 -13.39 16.14
CA HIS A 17 -4.58 -13.36 14.79
C HIS A 17 -4.90 -14.78 14.32
N PRO A 18 -5.97 -14.95 13.51
CA PRO A 18 -6.18 -16.18 12.76
C PRO A 18 -4.90 -16.56 12.02
N GLU A 19 -4.60 -17.86 11.92
CA GLU A 19 -3.42 -18.35 11.22
C GLU A 19 -3.32 -17.75 9.80
N TRP A 20 -4.48 -17.41 9.22
CA TRP A 20 -4.66 -16.80 7.91
C TRP A 20 -5.38 -15.45 8.01
N VAL A 21 -4.84 -14.44 7.32
CA VAL A 21 -5.45 -13.12 7.16
C VAL A 21 -6.06 -13.03 5.76
N LYS A 22 -7.35 -12.71 5.70
CA LYS A 22 -8.13 -12.66 4.47
C LYS A 22 -7.96 -11.33 3.74
N GLY A 23 -7.95 -11.39 2.42
CA GLY A 23 -8.08 -10.26 1.55
C GLY A 23 -9.00 -10.57 0.37
N ALA A 24 -9.50 -9.53 -0.28
CA ALA A 24 -10.34 -9.66 -1.45
C ALA A 24 -10.14 -8.49 -2.42
N CYS A 25 -10.54 -8.67 -3.68
CA CYS A 25 -10.64 -7.56 -4.62
C CYS A 25 -11.75 -6.57 -4.21
N GLY A 26 -11.84 -5.40 -4.87
CA GLY A 26 -12.81 -4.36 -4.53
C GLY A 26 -14.28 -4.79 -4.62
N CYS A 27 -14.62 -5.71 -5.53
CA CYS A 27 -15.97 -6.28 -5.62
C CYS A 27 -16.18 -7.53 -4.73
N GLY A 28 -15.14 -8.05 -4.09
CA GLY A 28 -15.22 -9.20 -3.19
C GLY A 28 -15.27 -10.58 -3.86
N ILE A 29 -15.29 -10.66 -5.20
CA ILE A 29 -15.35 -11.93 -5.95
C ILE A 29 -14.06 -12.73 -5.78
N VAL A 30 -12.91 -12.14 -6.14
CA VAL A 30 -11.60 -12.75 -5.93
C VAL A 30 -11.26 -12.64 -4.45
N GLN A 31 -11.12 -13.78 -3.80
CA GLN A 31 -10.79 -13.89 -2.38
C GLN A 31 -9.50 -14.67 -2.21
N PHE A 32 -8.67 -14.26 -1.26
CA PHE A 32 -7.41 -14.92 -0.96
C PHE A 32 -7.04 -14.72 0.51
N GLU A 33 -6.01 -15.41 0.94
CA GLU A 33 -5.48 -15.25 2.28
C GLU A 33 -3.98 -15.51 2.34
N ILE A 34 -3.34 -14.92 3.34
CA ILE A 34 -1.93 -15.14 3.67
C ILE A 34 -1.77 -15.62 5.10
N LYS A 35 -0.78 -16.45 5.39
CA LYS A 35 -0.50 -16.77 6.80
C LYS A 35 0.07 -15.56 7.53
N TYR A 36 -0.43 -15.31 8.74
CA TYR A 36 0.10 -14.30 9.65
C TYR A 36 1.45 -14.74 10.26
N PRO A 37 2.42 -13.82 10.48
CA PRO A 37 2.52 -12.50 9.88
C PRO A 37 3.02 -12.60 8.44
N ALA A 38 2.75 -11.56 7.66
CA ALA A 38 3.38 -11.35 6.36
C ALA A 38 4.90 -11.30 6.46
N ARG A 39 5.57 -11.60 5.33
CA ARG A 39 7.04 -11.59 5.25
C ARG A 39 7.60 -10.17 5.31
N TRP A 40 6.97 -9.23 4.59
CA TRP A 40 7.33 -7.81 4.57
C TRP A 40 6.14 -6.94 4.16
N ALA A 41 6.24 -5.65 4.46
CA ALA A 41 5.37 -4.61 3.94
C ALA A 41 6.23 -3.39 3.53
N TYR A 42 5.92 -2.76 2.40
CA TYR A 42 6.71 -1.64 1.85
C TYR A 42 5.87 -0.74 0.95
N HIS A 43 6.28 0.52 0.81
CA HIS A 43 5.76 1.47 -0.15
C HIS A 43 6.59 1.43 -1.45
N ASP A 44 5.93 1.25 -2.59
CA ASP A 44 6.54 1.29 -3.92
C ASP A 44 6.08 2.55 -4.66
N HIS A 45 7.05 3.39 -5.01
CA HIS A 45 6.87 4.67 -5.69
C HIS A 45 7.23 4.62 -7.18
N SER A 46 7.61 3.43 -7.69
CA SER A 46 8.09 3.28 -9.06
C SER A 46 7.06 3.71 -10.09
N ILE A 47 7.53 4.30 -11.20
CA ILE A 47 6.67 4.76 -12.30
C ILE A 47 5.73 3.64 -12.76
N ALA A 48 6.24 2.41 -12.89
CA ALA A 48 5.45 1.25 -13.29
C ALA A 48 4.29 0.96 -12.33
N THR A 49 4.54 0.97 -11.01
CA THR A 49 3.49 0.79 -10.01
C THR A 49 2.49 1.94 -10.05
N ARG A 50 2.95 3.19 -10.19
CA ARG A 50 2.05 4.36 -10.27
C ARG A 50 1.12 4.32 -11.48
N GLN A 51 1.64 3.95 -12.65
CA GLN A 51 0.85 3.87 -13.88
C GLN A 51 -0.19 2.75 -13.83
N ILE A 52 0.16 1.59 -13.28
CA ILE A 52 -0.73 0.44 -13.22
C ILE A 52 -1.83 0.63 -12.18
N MET A 53 -1.49 1.25 -11.05
CA MET A 53 -2.40 1.37 -9.92
C MET A 53 -3.17 2.70 -9.92
N GLY A 54 -2.72 3.70 -10.69
CA GLY A 54 -3.30 5.04 -10.71
C GLY A 54 -3.06 5.84 -9.43
N THR A 55 -2.00 5.51 -8.67
CA THR A 55 -1.73 6.07 -7.32
C THR A 55 -0.35 6.70 -7.23
N ALA A 56 -0.14 7.63 -6.28
CA ALA A 56 1.20 8.19 -5.99
C ALA A 56 2.20 7.11 -5.53
N SER A 57 1.73 6.11 -4.78
CA SER A 57 2.47 4.92 -4.40
C SER A 57 1.51 3.80 -4.03
N VAL A 58 1.99 2.56 -4.06
CA VAL A 58 1.25 1.43 -3.49
C VAL A 58 2.01 0.84 -2.33
N THR A 59 1.27 0.58 -1.26
CA THR A 59 1.77 -0.25 -0.16
C THR A 59 1.55 -1.71 -0.50
N TYR A 60 2.61 -2.48 -0.68
CA TYR A 60 2.53 -3.93 -0.87
C TYR A 60 2.80 -4.68 0.42
N VAL A 61 2.19 -5.85 0.53
CA VAL A 61 2.46 -6.88 1.54
C VAL A 61 2.96 -8.10 0.80
N GLY A 62 4.12 -8.62 1.20
CA GLY A 62 4.66 -9.86 0.64
C GLY A 62 4.44 -11.06 1.55
N SER A 63 4.07 -12.17 0.95
CA SER A 63 4.01 -13.49 1.60
C SER A 63 4.81 -14.50 0.81
N TRP A 64 5.28 -15.55 1.49
CA TRP A 64 5.79 -16.72 0.79
C TRP A 64 4.65 -17.36 0.00
N ARG A 65 4.89 -17.81 -1.23
CA ARG A 65 3.87 -18.47 -2.07
C ARG A 65 3.20 -19.63 -1.34
N LYS A 66 3.97 -20.46 -0.62
CA LYS A 66 3.44 -21.56 0.21
C LYS A 66 2.57 -21.14 1.41
N ARG A 67 2.54 -19.84 1.71
CA ARG A 67 1.76 -19.20 2.78
C ARG A 67 0.74 -18.22 2.19
N PHE A 68 0.35 -18.42 0.93
CA PHE A 68 -0.68 -17.68 0.22
C PHE A 68 -1.58 -18.71 -0.47
N ARG A 69 -2.88 -18.47 -0.49
CA ARG A 69 -3.80 -19.18 -1.38
C ARG A 69 -4.96 -18.29 -1.79
N PHE A 70 -5.45 -18.48 -2.99
CA PHE A 70 -6.80 -18.04 -3.34
C PHE A 70 -7.81 -18.95 -2.64
N THR A 71 -8.94 -18.38 -2.28
CA THR A 71 -10.01 -19.05 -1.51
C THR A 71 -11.36 -18.99 -2.22
N GLY A 72 -11.47 -18.22 -3.30
CA GLY A 72 -12.65 -18.14 -4.16
C GLY A 72 -12.46 -17.14 -5.31
N GLY A 73 -13.26 -17.28 -6.36
CA GLY A 73 -13.31 -16.33 -7.48
C GLY A 73 -12.12 -16.38 -8.43
N GLU A 74 -11.39 -17.50 -8.50
CA GLU A 74 -10.25 -17.65 -9.41
C GLU A 74 -10.66 -17.53 -10.89
N GLU A 75 -11.91 -17.87 -11.22
CA GLU A 75 -12.50 -17.70 -12.55
C GLU A 75 -12.58 -16.23 -12.99
N ALA A 76 -12.64 -15.29 -12.03
CA ALA A 76 -12.62 -13.86 -12.28
C ALA A 76 -11.20 -13.26 -12.17
N LEU A 77 -10.17 -14.09 -11.99
CA LEU A 77 -8.78 -13.67 -11.90
C LEU A 77 -8.08 -13.92 -13.23
N THR A 78 -7.53 -12.87 -13.83
CA THR A 78 -6.64 -12.99 -14.99
C THR A 78 -5.23 -12.53 -14.62
N ASP A 79 -4.25 -12.91 -15.42
CA ASP A 79 -2.89 -12.43 -15.32
C ASP A 79 -2.43 -11.66 -16.57
N HIS A 80 -1.45 -10.79 -16.36
CA HIS A 80 -0.69 -10.12 -17.40
C HIS A 80 0.80 -10.24 -17.07
N ARG A 81 1.56 -10.73 -18.04
CA ARG A 81 3.00 -10.95 -17.89
C ARG A 81 3.80 -9.99 -18.77
N ASP A 82 4.78 -9.35 -18.14
CA ASP A 82 5.81 -8.55 -18.79
C ASP A 82 7.11 -9.38 -18.81
N ASP A 83 7.32 -10.10 -19.91
CA ASP A 83 8.47 -11.01 -20.07
C ASP A 83 9.81 -10.28 -20.01
N ASN A 84 9.87 -9.04 -20.53
CA ASN A 84 11.09 -8.24 -20.50
C ASN A 84 11.53 -7.90 -19.07
N LYS A 85 10.57 -7.77 -18.14
CA LYS A 85 10.85 -7.48 -16.74
C LYS A 85 10.79 -8.72 -15.83
N GLY A 86 10.36 -9.86 -16.35
CA GLY A 86 10.12 -11.07 -15.57
C GLY A 86 9.09 -10.84 -14.47
N ILE A 87 7.98 -10.16 -14.81
CA ILE A 87 6.94 -9.76 -13.87
C ILE A 87 5.59 -10.31 -14.31
N THR A 88 4.89 -10.98 -13.41
CA THR A 88 3.48 -11.33 -13.60
C THR A 88 2.61 -10.55 -12.62
N ARG A 89 1.54 -9.94 -13.11
CA ARG A 89 0.52 -9.28 -12.31
C ARG A 89 -0.82 -9.96 -12.51
N ARG A 90 -1.59 -10.08 -11.45
CA ARG A 90 -2.93 -10.67 -11.48
C ARG A 90 -3.95 -9.65 -11.01
N PHE A 91 -5.11 -9.61 -11.66
CA PHE A 91 -6.16 -8.66 -11.36
C PHE A 91 -7.54 -9.28 -11.61
N CYS A 92 -8.53 -8.74 -10.92
CA CYS A 92 -9.92 -9.17 -11.08
C CYS A 92 -10.48 -8.57 -12.38
N ILE A 93 -11.01 -9.40 -13.30
CA ILE A 93 -11.58 -8.93 -14.56
C ILE A 93 -12.89 -8.16 -14.36
N GLU A 94 -13.62 -8.44 -13.27
CA GLU A 94 -14.92 -7.84 -12.99
C GLU A 94 -14.81 -6.41 -12.46
N CYS A 95 -13.78 -6.10 -11.68
CA CYS A 95 -13.62 -4.78 -11.06
C CYS A 95 -12.27 -4.10 -11.32
N GLY A 96 -11.39 -4.73 -12.10
CA GLY A 96 -10.05 -4.21 -12.41
C GLY A 96 -9.06 -4.18 -11.25
N THR A 97 -9.45 -4.58 -10.03
CA THR A 97 -8.57 -4.51 -8.86
C THR A 97 -7.33 -5.37 -9.04
N PRO A 98 -6.11 -4.80 -8.92
CA PRO A 98 -4.88 -5.58 -8.92
C PRO A 98 -4.76 -6.38 -7.62
N VAL A 99 -4.60 -7.70 -7.74
CA VAL A 99 -4.65 -8.64 -6.60
C VAL A 99 -3.25 -9.13 -6.21
N ALA A 100 -2.40 -9.44 -7.19
CA ALA A 100 -1.09 -9.98 -6.92
C ALA A 100 -0.05 -9.52 -7.94
N TYR A 101 1.20 -9.49 -7.49
CA TYR A 101 2.37 -9.18 -8.28
C TYR A 101 3.53 -10.11 -7.88
N GLU A 102 4.15 -10.72 -8.88
CA GLU A 102 5.15 -11.76 -8.76
C GLU A 102 6.35 -11.43 -9.65
N ARG A 103 7.55 -11.86 -9.23
CA ARG A 103 8.79 -11.67 -9.97
C ARG A 103 9.49 -13.01 -10.19
N ASP A 104 10.05 -13.19 -11.37
CA ASP A 104 10.88 -14.35 -11.68
C ASP A 104 12.14 -14.40 -10.81
N ALA A 105 12.71 -13.24 -10.49
CA ALA A 105 13.86 -13.13 -9.59
C ALA A 105 13.54 -13.52 -8.13
N SER A 106 12.27 -13.73 -7.78
CA SER A 106 11.84 -14.13 -6.43
C SER A 106 10.58 -15.00 -6.52
N PRO A 107 10.66 -16.19 -7.13
CA PRO A 107 9.49 -16.98 -7.55
C PRO A 107 8.72 -17.58 -6.35
N HIS A 108 9.35 -17.61 -5.18
CA HIS A 108 8.78 -18.07 -3.93
C HIS A 108 8.02 -16.96 -3.17
N MET A 109 7.97 -15.75 -3.71
CA MET A 109 7.28 -14.59 -3.13
C MET A 109 6.08 -14.19 -3.97
N ILE A 110 5.01 -13.78 -3.29
CA ILE A 110 3.85 -13.12 -3.88
C ILE A 110 3.59 -11.82 -3.12
N ASN A 111 3.36 -10.73 -3.83
CA ASN A 111 3.08 -9.43 -3.24
C ASN A 111 1.65 -9.01 -3.58
N THR A 112 0.93 -8.50 -2.60
CA THR A 112 -0.47 -8.09 -2.72
C THR A 112 -0.64 -6.68 -2.16
N PRO A 113 -1.46 -5.80 -2.76
CA PRO A 113 -1.68 -4.49 -2.19
C PRO A 113 -2.25 -4.56 -0.77
N ARG A 114 -1.68 -3.82 0.17
CA ARG A 114 -2.07 -3.79 1.58
C ARG A 114 -3.53 -3.43 1.77
N GLY A 115 -4.09 -2.58 0.90
CA GLY A 115 -5.47 -2.11 0.97
C GLY A 115 -6.52 -3.21 0.76
N LEU A 116 -6.14 -4.38 0.25
CA LEU A 116 -7.06 -5.51 0.04
C LEU A 116 -7.34 -6.31 1.31
N PHE A 117 -6.60 -6.07 2.40
CA PHE A 117 -6.80 -6.71 3.69
C PHE A 117 -7.52 -5.74 4.64
N ALA A 118 -8.70 -6.13 5.14
CA ALA A 118 -9.41 -5.37 6.17
C ALA A 118 -8.65 -5.40 7.52
N GLU A 119 -8.01 -6.53 7.82
CA GLU A 119 -7.27 -6.75 9.06
C GLU A 119 -5.78 -6.41 8.95
N GLY A 120 -5.11 -6.35 10.10
CA GLY A 120 -3.65 -6.21 10.16
C GLY A 120 -2.93 -7.46 9.67
N VAL A 121 -1.84 -7.28 8.92
CA VAL A 121 -1.01 -8.37 8.37
C VAL A 121 0.26 -8.66 9.20
N GLY A 122 0.36 -8.08 10.40
CA GLY A 122 1.49 -8.26 11.32
C GLY A 122 2.80 -7.58 10.90
N ARG A 123 2.73 -6.69 9.90
CA ARG A 123 3.87 -5.91 9.41
C ARG A 123 3.45 -4.48 9.12
N GLU A 124 4.22 -3.54 9.65
CA GLU A 124 4.15 -2.13 9.29
C GLU A 124 4.99 -1.87 8.04
N PRO A 125 4.48 -1.08 7.07
CA PRO A 125 5.24 -0.72 5.87
C PRO A 125 6.27 0.37 6.22
N ARG A 126 7.49 -0.05 6.57
CA ARG A 126 8.57 0.89 6.94
C ARG A 126 9.57 1.17 5.82
N TYR A 127 9.53 0.38 4.75
CA TYR A 127 10.48 0.49 3.64
C TYR A 127 9.86 1.25 2.47
N HIS A 128 10.66 2.10 1.83
CA HIS A 128 10.28 2.83 0.63
C HIS A 128 11.17 2.40 -0.53
N ILE A 129 10.56 1.94 -1.62
CA ILE A 129 11.24 1.49 -2.84
C ILE A 129 11.03 2.55 -3.93
N ARG A 130 12.12 2.86 -4.66
CA ARG A 130 12.14 3.87 -5.73
C ARG A 130 11.61 5.25 -5.27
N MET A 131 11.93 5.67 -4.05
CA MET A 131 11.50 6.96 -3.49
C MET A 131 11.81 8.16 -4.41
N GLY A 132 12.93 8.12 -5.15
CA GLY A 132 13.27 9.17 -6.13
C GLY A 132 12.33 9.26 -7.35
N GLU A 133 11.46 8.27 -7.56
CA GLU A 133 10.43 8.26 -8.62
C GLU A 133 9.05 8.70 -8.11
N MET A 134 8.95 9.10 -6.83
CA MET A 134 7.74 9.66 -6.24
C MET A 134 7.31 10.91 -7.02
N PRO A 135 6.03 11.05 -7.38
CA PRO A 135 5.57 12.21 -8.14
C PRO A 135 5.59 13.47 -7.29
N ASP A 136 5.76 14.60 -7.96
CA ASP A 136 5.69 15.94 -7.35
C ASP A 136 4.31 16.29 -6.77
N TRP A 137 3.25 15.64 -7.28
CA TRP A 137 1.87 15.78 -6.81
C TRP A 137 1.51 14.83 -5.65
N ALA A 138 2.43 13.98 -5.17
CA ALA A 138 2.16 13.11 -4.03
C ALA A 138 1.91 13.96 -2.77
N TYR A 139 0.81 13.71 -2.07
CA TYR A 139 0.60 14.29 -0.74
C TYR A 139 1.65 13.75 0.23
N THR A 140 2.42 14.63 0.88
CA THR A 140 3.52 14.23 1.77
C THR A 140 3.23 14.51 3.25
N GLY A 141 1.99 14.90 3.58
CA GLY A 141 1.56 15.16 4.95
C GLY A 141 1.60 16.64 5.32
N GLU A 142 1.58 17.53 4.34
CA GLU A 142 1.44 18.96 4.53
C GLU A 142 0.17 19.29 5.34
N GLN A 143 0.23 20.36 6.13
CA GLN A 143 -0.93 20.79 6.90
C GLN A 143 -2.06 21.25 5.96
N VAL A 144 -3.19 20.57 6.07
CA VAL A 144 -4.43 20.91 5.39
C VAL A 144 -5.38 21.66 6.34
N ASN A 145 -6.24 22.51 5.78
CA ASN A 145 -7.24 23.28 6.54
C ASN A 145 -8.63 23.07 5.95
N PRO A 146 -9.71 23.18 6.73
CA PRO A 146 -11.06 23.17 6.19
C PRO A 146 -11.28 24.29 5.19
N LEU A 147 -11.92 23.98 4.08
CA LEU A 147 -12.35 24.96 3.08
C LEU A 147 -13.53 25.75 3.62
N LYS A 148 -13.54 27.07 3.39
CA LYS A 148 -14.65 27.93 3.80
C LYS A 148 -15.95 27.42 3.18
N ASP A 149 -17.01 27.37 3.97
CA ASP A 149 -18.35 26.89 3.58
C ASP A 149 -18.44 25.38 3.25
N TYR A 150 -17.32 24.64 3.29
CA TYR A 150 -17.23 23.19 3.07
C TYR A 150 -16.30 22.52 4.09
N PRO A 151 -16.71 22.39 5.37
CA PRO A 151 -15.81 21.99 6.46
C PRO A 151 -15.24 20.57 6.33
N THR A 152 -15.85 19.69 5.53
CA THR A 152 -15.34 18.34 5.24
C THR A 152 -14.32 18.28 4.12
N VAL A 153 -14.18 19.36 3.33
CA VAL A 153 -13.19 19.46 2.26
C VAL A 153 -11.97 20.14 2.84
N LEU A 154 -10.85 19.42 2.90
CA LEU A 154 -9.58 19.94 3.38
C LEU A 154 -8.73 20.40 2.19
N TYR A 155 -8.05 21.54 2.33
CA TYR A 155 -7.18 22.10 1.30
C TYR A 155 -5.84 22.57 1.86
N GLU A 156 -4.80 22.43 1.06
CA GLU A 156 -3.50 23.04 1.32
C GLU A 156 -3.55 24.51 0.92
N ARG A 157 -3.16 25.40 1.83
CA ARG A 157 -3.05 26.81 1.48
C ARG A 157 -1.88 26.98 0.53
N PRO A 158 -2.06 27.63 -0.64
CA PRO A 158 -0.95 27.95 -1.52
C PRO A 158 0.12 28.69 -0.72
N ARG A 159 1.35 28.14 -0.67
CA ARG A 159 2.47 28.88 -0.11
C ARG A 159 2.60 30.17 -0.91
N LYS A 160 2.56 31.33 -0.26
CA LYS A 160 2.94 32.60 -0.90
C LYS A 160 4.37 32.39 -1.40
N THR A 161 4.55 32.28 -2.70
CA THR A 161 5.87 32.34 -3.32
C THR A 161 6.47 33.68 -2.89
N LYS A 162 7.50 33.65 -2.03
CA LYS A 162 8.34 34.84 -1.86
C LYS A 162 8.85 35.14 -3.26
N LYS A 163 8.52 36.32 -3.81
CA LYS A 163 9.20 36.83 -5.00
C LYS A 163 10.69 36.66 -4.72
N ARG A 164 11.39 35.87 -5.52
CA ARG A 164 12.86 35.93 -5.55
C ARG A 164 13.16 37.36 -5.95
N THR A 165 13.65 38.17 -5.03
CA THR A 165 14.38 39.37 -5.40
C THR A 165 15.45 38.89 -6.38
N PRO A 166 15.52 39.43 -7.61
CA PRO A 166 16.69 39.22 -8.45
C PRO A 166 17.93 39.49 -7.58
N PRO A 167 19.03 38.74 -7.74
CA PRO A 167 20.29 39.19 -7.17
C PRO A 167 20.47 40.65 -7.59
N ASP A 168 20.73 41.56 -6.64
CA ASP A 168 21.24 42.87 -7.01
C ASP A 168 22.42 42.61 -7.95
N ASP A 169 22.37 43.17 -9.15
CA ASP A 169 23.50 43.21 -10.07
C ASP A 169 24.67 43.83 -9.32
N MET A 170 25.49 42.96 -8.73
CA MET A 170 26.74 43.29 -8.09
C MET A 170 27.84 42.83 -9.04
N PHE A 171 28.03 43.66 -10.07
CA PHE A 171 29.18 43.75 -10.98
C PHE A 171 29.43 42.60 -11.96
#